data_AF-A0A4U5U8W5-F1
#
_entry.id   AF-A0A4U5U8W5-F1
#
_cell.length_a   1.000
_cell.length_b   1.000
_cell.length_c   1.000
_cell.angle_alpha   90.00
_cell.angle_beta   90.00
_cell.angle_gamma   90.00
#
_symmetry.space_group_name_H-M   'P 1'
#
loop_
_entity.id
_entity.type
_entity.pdbx_description
1 polymer ?
#
loop_
_entity_poly.entity_id
_entity_poly.type
_entity_poly.pdbx_seq_one_letter_code
_entity_poly.pdbx_strand_id
1 'polypeptide(L)'
;MRIPSAVLVLVLCVCRGAGGVQVKVGDKIFPLEAVKQLEELMDINDNVSPHLAKTSVGALCANPLLPQVFLPVCHGKGAGIVFSQLVYIITSPDPCEICANPSCFGCLV
;
A
#
# COMPACT_ATOMS: atom_id res chain seq x y z
N MET A 1 -4.95 -29.69 26.28
CA MET A 1 -5.85 -29.17 25.22
C MET A 1 -5.35 -29.69 23.87
N ARG A 2 -6.11 -30.56 23.20
CA ARG A 2 -5.81 -31.01 21.83
C ARG A 2 -6.66 -30.17 20.88
N ILE A 3 -6.03 -29.27 20.12
CA ILE A 3 -6.73 -28.54 19.07
C ILE A 3 -7.11 -29.57 17.99
N PRO A 4 -8.38 -29.72 17.61
CA PRO A 4 -8.77 -30.67 16.58
C PRO A 4 -8.11 -30.27 15.26
N SER A 5 -7.54 -31.23 14.52
CA SER A 5 -6.91 -30.96 13.21
C SER A 5 -7.83 -30.20 12.25
N ALA A 6 -9.14 -30.42 12.33
CA ALA A 6 -10.15 -29.68 11.58
C ALA A 6 -10.18 -28.18 11.92
N VAL A 7 -10.02 -27.81 13.20
CA VAL A 7 -9.97 -26.41 13.64
C VAL A 7 -8.68 -25.75 13.15
N LEU A 8 -7.55 -26.47 13.19
CA LEU A 8 -6.28 -25.97 12.66
C LEU A 8 -6.36 -25.71 11.15
N VAL A 9 -6.95 -26.64 10.38
CA VAL A 9 -7.14 -26.48 8.93
C VAL A 9 -8.09 -25.31 8.63
N LEU A 10 -9.20 -25.17 9.35
CA LEU A 10 -10.11 -24.04 9.19
C LEU A 10 -9.42 -22.70 9.47
N VAL A 11 -8.65 -22.61 10.55
CA VAL A 11 -7.88 -21.40 10.89
C VAL A 11 -6.87 -21.07 9.80
N LEU A 12 -6.14 -22.06 9.28
CA LEU A 12 -5.16 -21.85 8.20
C LEU A 12 -5.82 -21.42 6.88
N CYS A 13 -6.99 -21.97 6.54
CA CYS A 13 -7.76 -21.56 5.36
C CYS A 13 -8.28 -20.12 5.48
N VAL A 14 -8.81 -19.75 6.65
CA VAL A 14 -9.28 -18.39 6.93
C VAL A 14 -8.10 -17.40 6.93
N CYS A 15 -6.97 -17.75 7.51
CA CYS A 15 -5.76 -16.92 7.49
C CYS A 15 -5.16 -16.76 6.08
N ARG A 16 -5.31 -17.76 5.20
CA ARG A 16 -4.90 -17.64 3.79
C ARG A 16 -5.78 -16.66 3.00
N GLY A 17 -7.08 -16.63 3.28
CA GLY A 17 -8.01 -15.67 2.66
C GLY A 17 -7.89 -14.25 3.21
N ALA A 18 -7.27 -14.10 4.39
CA ALA A 18 -6.98 -12.80 5.00
C ALA A 18 -5.69 -12.14 4.43
N GLY A 19 -5.01 -12.78 3.48
CA GLY A 19 -3.91 -12.16 2.76
C GLY A 19 -4.45 -11.02 1.90
N GLY A 20 -4.34 -9.79 2.38
CA GLY A 20 -4.74 -8.60 1.63
C GLY A 20 -3.99 -8.48 0.30
N VAL A 21 -4.59 -7.77 -0.64
CA VAL A 21 -3.94 -7.46 -1.93
C VAL A 21 -2.67 -6.66 -1.64
N GLN A 22 -1.59 -6.99 -2.33
CA GLN A 22 -0.31 -6.31 -2.22
C GLN A 22 0.02 -5.59 -3.52
N VAL A 23 0.65 -4.43 -3.43
CA VAL A 23 1.08 -3.60 -4.56
C VAL A 23 2.59 -3.62 -4.66
N LYS A 24 3.13 -3.82 -5.86
CA LYS A 24 4.57 -3.85 -6.12
C LYS A 24 5.02 -2.67 -6.97
N VAL A 25 6.10 -2.02 -6.54
CA VAL A 25 6.81 -0.98 -7.31
C VAL A 25 8.30 -1.30 -7.29
N GLY A 26 8.86 -1.67 -8.44
CA GLY A 26 10.21 -2.22 -8.54
C GLY A 26 10.34 -3.48 -7.66
N ASP A 27 11.29 -3.48 -6.72
CA ASP A 27 11.50 -4.58 -5.77
C ASP A 27 10.76 -4.41 -4.43
N LYS A 28 9.98 -3.33 -4.27
CA LYS A 28 9.28 -3.02 -3.03
C LYS A 28 7.82 -3.49 -3.12
N ILE A 29 7.33 -4.08 -2.04
CA ILE A 29 5.97 -4.62 -1.93
C ILE A 29 5.29 -3.98 -0.72
N PHE A 30 4.05 -3.52 -0.90
CA PHE A 30 3.26 -2.85 0.12
C PHE A 30 1.84 -3.43 0.17
N PRO A 31 1.19 -3.49 1.35
CA PRO A 31 -0.21 -3.86 1.41
C PRO A 31 -1.09 -2.76 0.80
N LEU A 32 -2.13 -3.12 0.04
CA LEU A 32 -3.04 -2.21 -0.64
C LEU A 32 -3.65 -1.19 0.34
N GLU A 33 -4.07 -1.63 1.52
CA GLU A 33 -4.64 -0.77 2.56
C GLU A 33 -3.69 0.35 2.98
N ALA A 34 -2.39 0.09 3.08
CA ALA A 34 -1.43 1.16 3.38
C ALA A 34 -1.26 2.12 2.21
N VAL A 35 -1.35 1.64 0.96
CA VAL A 35 -1.27 2.49 -0.24
C VAL A 35 -2.49 3.40 -0.36
N LYS A 36 -3.68 2.94 0.03
CA LYS A 36 -4.89 3.78 0.12
C LYS A 36 -4.74 4.89 1.16
N GLN A 37 -4.22 4.57 2.34
CA GLN A 37 -3.90 5.58 3.35
C GLN A 37 -2.86 6.60 2.84
N LEU A 38 -1.91 6.17 2.00
CA LEU A 38 -0.94 7.06 1.38
C LEU A 38 -1.61 8.01 0.35
N GLU A 39 -2.56 7.53 -0.45
CA GLU A 39 -3.38 8.38 -1.35
C GLU A 39 -4.12 9.46 -0.55
N GLU A 40 -4.86 9.08 0.49
CA GLU A 40 -5.59 10.03 1.32
C GLU A 40 -4.66 11.13 1.89
N LEU A 41 -3.47 10.76 2.34
CA LEU A 41 -2.47 11.71 2.85
C LEU A 41 -1.90 12.63 1.76
N MET A 42 -1.81 12.17 0.52
CA MET A 42 -1.35 12.98 -0.61
C MET A 42 -2.44 13.92 -1.15
N ASP A 43 -3.69 13.46 -1.22
CA ASP A 43 -4.84 14.28 -1.62
C ASP A 43 -5.08 15.45 -0.65
N ILE A 44 -4.91 15.22 0.66
CA ILE A 44 -4.96 16.29 1.67
C ILE A 44 -3.90 17.37 1.37
N ASN A 45 -2.72 16.95 0.92
CA ASN A 45 -1.62 17.87 0.64
C ASN A 45 -1.78 18.61 -0.70
N ASP A 46 -2.51 18.06 -1.67
CA ASP A 46 -2.78 18.71 -2.97
C ASP A 46 -3.75 19.91 -2.88
N ASN A 47 -4.55 19.99 -1.82
CA ASN A 47 -5.34 21.19 -1.50
C ASN A 47 -4.46 22.40 -1.10
N VAL A 48 -3.15 22.19 -0.91
CA VAL A 48 -2.17 23.20 -0.47
C VAL A 48 -1.17 23.49 -1.60
N SER A 49 -1.63 24.20 -2.63
CA SER A 49 -0.84 24.80 -3.74
C SER A 49 0.07 23.84 -4.56
N PRO A 50 -0.10 23.77 -5.90
CA PRO A 50 0.62 22.83 -6.78
C PRO A 50 2.15 23.01 -6.83
N HIS A 51 2.70 24.11 -6.29
CA HIS A 51 4.14 24.36 -6.26
C HIS A 51 4.89 23.60 -5.14
N LEU A 52 4.16 22.87 -4.27
CA LEU A 52 4.73 22.05 -3.18
C LEU A 52 4.87 20.55 -3.51
N ALA A 53 4.63 20.11 -4.73
CA ALA A 53 4.71 18.68 -5.10
C ALA A 53 6.11 18.03 -4.88
N LYS A 54 7.18 18.83 -4.75
CA LYS A 54 8.53 18.36 -4.38
C LYS A 54 8.85 18.53 -2.88
N THR A 55 8.10 19.40 -2.20
CA THR A 55 8.13 19.64 -0.76
C THR A 55 7.22 18.66 0.00
N SER A 56 6.31 17.99 -0.70
CA SER A 56 5.32 17.05 -0.15
C SER A 56 5.95 15.81 0.47
N VAL A 57 7.02 15.25 -0.11
CA VAL A 57 7.61 13.99 0.38
C VAL A 57 8.20 14.14 1.77
N GLY A 58 8.87 15.26 2.05
CA GLY A 58 9.39 15.55 3.39
C GLY A 58 8.27 15.70 4.42
N ALA A 59 7.19 16.38 4.04
CA ALA A 59 6.00 16.55 4.88
C ALA A 59 5.26 15.21 5.11
N LEU A 60 5.12 14.38 4.07
CA LEU A 60 4.55 13.03 4.14
C LEU A 60 5.39 12.13 5.05
N CYS A 61 6.71 12.14 4.90
CA CYS A 61 7.64 11.36 5.71
C CYS A 61 7.73 11.83 7.17
N ALA A 62 7.38 13.08 7.45
CA ALA A 62 7.26 13.61 8.81
C ALA A 62 5.83 13.47 9.37
N ASN A 63 4.86 13.02 8.58
CA ASN A 63 3.47 12.90 9.00
C ASN A 63 3.31 11.70 9.95
N PRO A 64 2.81 11.89 11.19
CA PRO A 64 2.64 10.81 12.15
C PRO A 64 1.60 9.77 11.72
N LEU A 65 0.73 10.10 10.77
CA LEU A 65 -0.26 9.17 10.20
C LEU A 65 0.31 8.33 9.06
N LEU A 66 1.54 8.57 8.61
CA LEU A 66 2.15 7.78 7.55
C LEU A 66 2.34 6.33 8.01
N PRO A 67 1.85 5.33 7.26
CA PRO A 67 2.04 3.94 7.60
C PRO A 67 3.51 3.56 7.71
N GLN A 68 3.87 2.83 8.78
CA GLN A 68 5.27 2.48 9.10
C GLN A 68 5.98 1.71 7.98
N VAL A 69 5.24 1.00 7.15
CA VAL A 69 5.76 0.27 5.98
C VAL A 69 6.46 1.18 4.96
N PHE A 70 6.18 2.49 4.97
CA PHE A 70 6.80 3.47 4.07
C PHE A 70 8.06 4.14 4.63
N LEU A 71 8.40 3.96 5.91
CA LEU A 71 9.62 4.53 6.49
C LEU A 71 10.90 4.15 5.71
N PRO A 72 11.08 2.90 5.23
CA PRO A 72 12.22 2.57 4.39
C PRO A 72 12.24 3.30 3.04
N VAL A 73 11.09 3.74 2.54
CA VAL A 73 11.00 4.58 1.33
C VAL A 73 11.48 5.99 1.65
N CYS A 74 11.05 6.56 2.77
CA CYS A 74 11.45 7.90 3.24
C CYS A 74 12.97 8.05 3.42
N HIS A 75 13.66 7.00 3.85
CA HIS A 75 15.13 7.01 3.97
C HIS A 75 15.86 6.77 2.63
N GLY A 76 15.13 6.33 1.61
CA GLY A 76 15.68 6.05 0.28
C GLY A 76 15.72 7.29 -0.62
N LYS A 77 16.58 7.23 -1.65
CA LYS A 77 16.51 8.20 -2.75
C LYS A 77 15.27 7.91 -3.60
N GLY A 78 14.62 8.97 -4.08
CA GLY A 78 13.47 8.83 -4.98
C GLY A 78 12.14 8.46 -4.30
N ALA A 79 12.01 8.71 -2.99
CA ALA A 79 10.78 8.46 -2.23
C ALA A 79 9.51 9.03 -2.90
N GLY A 80 9.60 10.26 -3.44
CA GLY A 80 8.49 10.86 -4.19
C GLY A 80 8.07 10.07 -5.42
N ILE A 81 9.03 9.53 -6.18
CA ILE A 81 8.74 8.72 -7.37
C ILE A 81 7.99 7.45 -6.95
N VAL A 82 8.45 6.79 -5.88
CA VAL A 82 7.82 5.58 -5.35
C VAL A 82 6.40 5.87 -4.87
N PHE A 83 6.18 6.95 -4.11
CA PHE A 83 4.85 7.31 -3.63
C PHE A 83 3.90 7.68 -4.76
N SER A 84 4.34 8.50 -5.72
CA SER A 84 3.52 8.82 -6.89
C SER A 84 3.17 7.59 -7.73
N GLN A 85 4.10 6.65 -7.90
CA GLN A 85 3.83 5.39 -8.60
C GLN A 85 2.82 4.51 -7.86
N LEU A 86 2.95 4.40 -6.53
CA LEU A 86 2.03 3.61 -5.72
C LEU A 86 0.60 4.14 -5.83
N VAL A 87 0.41 5.45 -5.74
CA VAL A 87 -0.93 6.05 -5.85
C VAL A 87 -1.46 5.97 -7.28
N TYR A 88 -0.62 6.23 -8.28
CA TYR A 88 -1.02 6.03 -9.68
C TYR A 88 -1.53 4.61 -9.95
N ILE A 89 -0.92 3.57 -9.36
CA ILE A 89 -1.36 2.19 -9.53
C ILE A 89 -2.77 1.97 -8.97
N ILE A 90 -3.08 2.49 -7.78
CA ILE A 90 -4.39 2.24 -7.13
C ILE A 90 -5.51 3.13 -7.67
N THR A 91 -5.20 4.33 -8.16
CA THR A 91 -6.16 5.25 -8.80
C THR A 91 -6.33 4.96 -10.30
N SER A 92 -5.62 3.96 -10.84
CA SER A 92 -5.72 3.56 -12.25
C SER A 92 -7.12 3.00 -12.58
N PRO A 93 -7.57 3.06 -13.85
CA PRO A 93 -8.85 2.47 -14.26
C PRO A 93 -8.93 0.96 -14.05
N ASP A 94 -7.79 0.32 -13.79
CA ASP A 94 -7.64 -1.09 -13.42
C ASP A 94 -7.38 -1.21 -11.90
N PRO A 95 -8.40 -1.16 -11.02
CA PRO A 95 -8.17 -1.15 -9.58
C PRO A 95 -7.54 -2.45 -9.06
N CYS A 96 -6.71 -2.32 -8.02
CA CYS A 96 -6.15 -3.48 -7.32
C CYS A 96 -7.21 -4.33 -6.60
N GLU A 97 -8.38 -3.75 -6.26
CA GLU A 97 -9.49 -4.44 -5.59
C GLU A 97 -10.11 -5.56 -6.44
N ILE A 98 -10.11 -5.39 -7.77
CA ILE A 98 -10.61 -6.39 -8.71
C ILE A 98 -9.48 -7.13 -9.42
N CYS A 99 -8.24 -6.95 -8.96
CA CYS A 99 -7.07 -7.65 -9.47
C CYS A 99 -6.83 -7.45 -10.98
N ALA A 100 -7.21 -6.27 -11.48
CA ALA A 100 -7.07 -5.94 -12.90
C ALA A 100 -5.66 -5.42 -13.22
N ASN A 101 -4.98 -4.80 -12.27
CA ASN A 101 -3.65 -4.23 -12.49
C ASN A 101 -2.53 -5.26 -12.15
N PRO A 102 -1.56 -5.45 -13.07
CA PRO A 102 -0.50 -6.46 -12.92
C PRO A 102 0.50 -6.14 -11.79
N SER A 103 0.45 -4.93 -11.23
CA SER A 103 1.25 -4.54 -10.08
C SER A 103 0.65 -5.04 -8.76
N CYS A 104 -0.55 -5.61 -8.79
CA CYS A 104 -1.27 -6.09 -7.62
C CYS A 104 -1.17 -7.64 -7.51
N PHE A 105 -0.88 -8.15 -6.32
CA PHE A 105 -0.61 -9.56 -6.02
C PHE A 105 -1.41 -10.02 -4.82
N GLY A 106 -1.51 -11.33 -4.60
CA GLY A 106 -2.21 -11.90 -3.43
C GLY A 106 -3.72 -12.06 -3.61
N CYS A 107 -4.23 -11.75 -4.80
CA CYS A 107 -5.60 -12.06 -5.19
C CYS A 107 -5.85 -13.58 -5.20
N LEU A 108 -6.99 -14.00 -4.63
CA LEU A 108 -7.48 -15.36 -4.76
C LEU A 108 -7.93 -15.59 -6.20
N VAL A 109 -7.19 -16.42 -6.93
CA VAL A 109 -7.60 -17.01 -8.22
C VAL A 109 -8.32 -18.33 -8.00
#